data_AF-A0A2A3T994-F1
#
_entry.id   AF-A0A2A3T994-F1
#
_cell.length_a   1.000
_cell.length_b   1.000
_cell.length_c   1.000
_cell.angle_alpha   90.00
_cell.angle_beta   90.00
_cell.angle_gamma   90.00
#
_symmetry.space_group_name_H-M   'P 1'
#
loop_
_entity.id
_entity.type
_entity.pdbx_description
1 polymer ?
#
loop_
_entity_poly.entity_id
_entity_poly.type
_entity_poly.pdbx_seq_one_letter_code
_entity_poly.pdbx_strand_id
1 'polypeptide(L)'
;MTDSKLAVIFDFDDTLVPDTTTQLLQKYGINTGDFWSKDVKSLIDSGYEPTLAYLNKFLENIGKDRPFGKLTNKDLRDFGKTLDGKFFSGPSNFR
;
A
#
# COMPACT_ATOMS: atom_id res chain seq x y z
N MET A 1 -4.76 -15.25 -40.72
CA MET A 1 -5.33 -14.55 -39.56
C MET A 1 -4.33 -14.68 -38.42
N THR A 2 -3.62 -13.61 -38.08
CA THR A 2 -2.71 -13.61 -36.92
C THR A 2 -3.47 -13.11 -35.73
N ASP A 3 -3.82 -14.00 -34.80
CA ASP A 3 -4.17 -13.61 -33.43
C ASP A 3 -2.94 -12.99 -32.79
N SER A 4 -2.81 -11.67 -32.86
CA SER A 4 -1.76 -10.94 -32.17
C SER A 4 -2.13 -10.84 -30.69
N LYS A 5 -1.43 -11.61 -29.85
CA LYS A 5 -1.60 -11.59 -28.40
C LYS A 5 -0.94 -10.33 -27.82
N LEU A 6 -1.73 -9.53 -27.09
CA LEU A 6 -1.26 -8.38 -26.32
C LEU A 6 -1.49 -8.65 -24.83
N ALA A 7 -0.49 -8.39 -24.00
CA ALA A 7 -0.59 -8.44 -22.54
C ALA A 7 -0.04 -7.14 -21.95
N VAL A 8 -0.58 -6.73 -20.81
CA VAL A 8 -0.16 -5.52 -20.09
C VAL A 8 0.24 -5.90 -18.67
N ILE A 9 1.37 -5.36 -18.22
CA ILE A 9 1.85 -5.46 -16.84
C ILE A 9 2.05 -4.02 -16.37
N PHE A 10 1.42 -3.66 -15.26
CA PHE A 10 1.50 -2.33 -14.66
C PHE A 10 1.61 -2.45 -13.15
N ASP A 11 2.16 -1.40 -12.55
CA ASP A 11 2.11 -1.19 -11.11
C ASP A 11 0.73 -0.65 -10.69
N PHE A 12 0.44 -0.64 -9.39
CA PHE A 12 -0.85 -0.20 -8.85
C PHE A 12 -0.78 1.20 -8.25
N ASP A 13 0.02 1.37 -7.19
CA ASP A 13 0.18 2.65 -6.52
C ASP A 13 0.87 3.67 -7.43
N ASP A 14 0.40 4.91 -7.40
CA ASP A 14 0.80 6.04 -8.25
C ASP A 14 0.71 5.79 -9.78
N THR A 15 0.15 4.64 -10.19
CA THR A 15 -0.07 4.26 -11.59
C THR A 15 -1.56 4.18 -11.91
N LEU A 16 -2.33 3.41 -11.13
CA LEU A 16 -3.78 3.26 -11.30
C LEU A 16 -4.57 4.07 -10.28
N VAL A 17 -4.04 4.18 -9.07
CA VAL A 17 -4.64 4.86 -7.93
C VAL A 17 -3.55 5.62 -7.16
N PRO A 18 -3.87 6.67 -6.39
CA PRO A 18 -2.91 7.27 -5.45
C PRO A 18 -2.43 6.26 -4.40
N ASP A 19 -1.21 6.44 -3.88
CA ASP A 19 -0.58 5.63 -2.82
C ASP A 19 -1.56 5.07 -1.78
N THR A 20 -1.88 3.78 -1.92
CA THR A 20 -2.84 3.07 -1.05
C THR A 20 -2.21 2.58 0.24
N THR A 21 -0.89 2.41 0.27
CA THR A 21 -0.15 2.05 1.47
C THR A 21 -0.24 3.17 2.52
N THR A 22 0.05 4.41 2.12
CA THR A 22 -0.10 5.58 3.00
C THR A 22 -1.55 5.79 3.43
N GLN A 23 -2.52 5.56 2.53
CA GLN A 23 -3.94 5.62 2.88
C GLN A 23 -4.35 4.56 3.91
N LEU A 24 -3.80 3.35 3.84
CA LEU A 24 -4.06 2.29 4.82
C LEU A 24 -3.47 2.66 6.18
N LEU A 25 -2.25 3.18 6.24
CA LEU A 25 -1.63 3.68 7.48
C LEU A 25 -2.51 4.77 8.13
N GLN A 26 -2.97 5.74 7.34
CA GLN A 26 -3.88 6.80 7.81
C GLN A 26 -5.20 6.26 8.37
N LYS A 27 -5.81 5.27 7.70
CA LYS A 27 -7.06 4.64 8.15
C LYS A 27 -6.94 4.06 9.56
N TYR A 28 -5.77 3.56 9.94
CA TYR A 28 -5.50 3.00 11.27
C TYR A 28 -4.85 4.01 12.23
N GLY A 29 -4.88 5.30 11.90
CA GLY A 29 -4.41 6.38 12.76
C GLY A 29 -2.90 6.45 12.91
N ILE A 30 -2.13 5.82 12.02
CA ILE A 30 -0.67 5.91 12.03
C ILE A 30 -0.26 7.25 11.42
N ASN A 31 0.63 7.99 12.09
CA ASN A 31 1.21 9.21 11.54
C ASN A 31 2.16 8.85 10.39
N THR A 32 1.74 9.10 9.16
CA THR A 32 2.49 8.70 7.97
C THR A 32 3.77 9.49 7.78
N GLY A 33 3.79 10.76 8.22
CA GLY A 33 5.00 11.58 8.18
C GLY A 33 6.10 10.97 9.05
N ASP A 34 5.77 10.63 10.29
CA ASP A 34 6.70 9.98 11.21
C ASP A 34 7.08 8.56 10.75
N PHE A 35 6.10 7.79 10.28
CA PHE A 35 6.32 6.43 9.77
C PHE A 35 7.38 6.40 8.66
N TRP A 36 7.25 7.26 7.65
CA TRP A 36 8.20 7.28 6.54
C TRP A 36 9.51 7.98 6.87
N SER A 37 9.44 9.18 7.46
CA SER A 37 10.63 10.03 7.65
C SER A 37 11.48 9.65 8.86
N LYS A 38 10.93 8.88 9.82
CA LYS A 38 11.64 8.45 11.03
C LYS A 38 11.72 6.93 11.10
N ASP A 39 10.59 6.23 11.13
CA ASP A 39 10.59 4.79 11.47
C ASP A 39 11.23 3.94 10.37
N VAL A 40 10.79 4.13 9.12
CA VAL A 40 11.37 3.45 7.96
C VAL A 40 12.77 3.97 7.66
N LYS A 41 12.96 5.29 7.69
CA LYS A 41 14.27 5.91 7.46
C LYS A 41 15.34 5.39 8.44
N SER A 42 14.99 5.17 9.71
CA SER A 42 15.93 4.65 10.70
C SER A 42 16.46 3.25 10.34
N LEU A 43 15.64 2.39 9.74
CA LEU A 43 16.10 1.07 9.28
C LEU A 43 16.97 1.18 8.03
N ILE A 44 16.60 2.04 7.09
CA ILE A 44 17.41 2.31 5.88
C ILE A 44 18.80 2.82 6.28
N ASP A 45 18.85 3.79 7.20
CA ASP A 45 20.12 4.35 7.70
C ASP A 45 20.96 3.30 8.46
N SER A 46 20.34 2.22 8.96
CA SER A 46 21.02 1.05 9.55
C SER A 46 21.44 -0.02 8.54
N GLY A 47 21.22 0.21 7.24
CA GLY A 47 21.64 -0.67 6.15
C GLY A 47 20.56 -1.60 5.59
N TYR A 48 19.29 -1.42 5.97
CA TYR A 48 18.20 -2.17 5.35
C TYR A 48 17.93 -1.69 3.93
N GLU A 49 17.57 -2.63 3.05
CA GLU A 49 16.97 -2.29 1.77
C GLU A 49 15.60 -1.59 2.02
N PRO A 50 15.27 -0.52 1.29
CA PRO A 50 14.06 0.29 1.54
C PRO A 50 12.75 -0.48 1.61
N THR A 51 12.52 -1.43 0.70
CA THR A 51 11.30 -2.25 0.67
C THR A 51 11.20 -3.12 1.93
N LEU A 52 12.30 -3.76 2.32
CA LEU A 52 12.37 -4.56 3.54
C LEU A 52 12.21 -3.72 4.80
N ALA A 53 12.79 -2.52 4.85
CA ALA A 53 12.62 -1.57 5.95
C ALA A 53 11.14 -1.19 6.15
N TYR A 54 10.48 -0.81 5.05
CA TYR A 54 9.05 -0.52 5.04
C TYR A 54 8.22 -1.71 5.53
N LEU A 55 8.36 -2.88 4.91
CA LEU A 55 7.56 -4.06 5.26
C LEU A 55 7.78 -4.47 6.72
N ASN A 56 9.01 -4.35 7.23
CA ASN A 56 9.31 -4.59 8.63
C ASN A 56 8.50 -3.64 9.54
N LYS A 57 8.57 -2.32 9.30
CA LYS A 57 7.80 -1.34 10.09
C LYS A 57 6.29 -1.48 9.94
N PHE A 58 5.82 -1.88 8.76
CA PHE A 58 4.41 -2.17 8.57
C PHE A 58 3.95 -3.33 9.46
N LEU A 59 4.72 -4.42 9.50
CA LEU A 59 4.42 -5.60 10.32
C LEU A 59 4.50 -5.32 11.83
N GLU A 60 5.40 -4.44 12.28
CA GLU A 60 5.49 -4.02 13.69
C GLU A 60 4.20 -3.32 14.20
N ASN A 61 3.37 -2.81 13.29
CA ASN A 61 2.08 -2.20 13.62
C ASN A 61 0.95 -3.22 13.76
N ILE A 62 1.19 -4.51 13.57
CA ILE A 62 0.22 -5.61 13.73
C ILE A 62 0.37 -6.25 15.12
N GLY A 63 -0.74 -6.48 15.81
CA GLY A 63 -0.76 -7.20 17.09
C GLY A 63 -1.68 -6.57 18.13
N LYS A 64 -1.72 -7.20 19.31
CA LYS A 64 -2.44 -6.67 20.47
C LYS A 64 -1.83 -5.32 20.85
N ASP A 65 -2.68 -4.32 21.10
CA ASP A 65 -2.30 -2.95 21.49
C ASP A 65 -1.46 -2.19 20.43
N ARG A 66 -1.44 -2.66 19.17
CA ARG A 66 -0.82 -1.98 18.02
C ARG A 66 -1.88 -1.36 17.10
N PRO A 67 -1.53 -0.33 16.30
CA PRO A 67 -2.52 0.40 15.49
C PRO A 67 -3.35 -0.47 14.55
N PHE A 68 -2.73 -1.44 13.86
CA PHE A 68 -3.47 -2.34 12.97
C PHE A 68 -4.30 -3.40 13.71
N GLY A 69 -4.08 -3.59 15.02
CA GLY A 69 -4.73 -4.65 15.79
C GLY A 69 -4.47 -6.03 15.16
N LYS A 70 -5.51 -6.86 15.13
CA LYS A 70 -5.51 -8.12 14.36
C LYS A 70 -5.96 -7.84 12.92
N LEU A 71 -5.05 -7.32 12.09
CA LEU A 71 -5.31 -7.09 10.67
C LEU A 71 -5.65 -8.40 9.96
N THR A 72 -6.81 -8.46 9.29
CA THR A 72 -7.25 -9.65 8.57
C THR A 72 -7.43 -9.41 7.07
N ASN A 73 -7.49 -10.50 6.29
CA ASN A 73 -7.85 -10.44 4.88
C ASN A 73 -9.23 -9.80 4.63
N LYS A 74 -10.16 -9.89 5.59
CA LYS A 74 -11.45 -9.21 5.47
C LYS A 74 -11.27 -7.70 5.55
N ASP A 75 -10.46 -7.22 6.49
CA ASP A 75 -10.19 -5.78 6.66
C ASP A 75 -9.50 -5.18 5.44
N LEU A 76 -8.55 -5.91 4.85
CA LEU A 76 -7.88 -5.52 3.61
C LEU A 76 -8.85 -5.44 2.43
N ARG A 77 -9.75 -6.42 2.27
CA ARG A 77 -10.80 -6.37 1.24
C ARG A 77 -11.77 -5.22 1.45
N ASP A 78 -12.17 -4.96 2.69
CA ASP A 78 -13.08 -3.87 3.01
C ASP A 78 -12.41 -2.50 2.82
N PHE A 79 -11.11 -2.38 3.06
CA PHE A 79 -10.33 -1.21 2.63
C PHE A 79 -10.29 -1.09 1.10
N GLY A 80 -9.99 -2.16 0.37
CA GLY A 80 -9.93 -2.15 -1.09
C GLY A 80 -11.19 -1.62 -1.77
N LYS A 81 -12.39 -1.97 -1.26
CA LYS A 81 -13.67 -1.43 -1.75
C LYS A 81 -13.77 0.10 -1.66
N THR A 82 -13.04 0.74 -0.74
CA THR A 82 -13.03 2.20 -0.60
C THR A 82 -12.21 2.90 -1.69
N LEU A 83 -11.46 2.14 -2.49
CA LEU A 83 -10.57 2.66 -3.53
C LEU A 83 -11.24 2.76 -4.91
N ASP A 84 -12.44 2.18 -5.10
CA ASP A 84 -13.11 2.12 -6.40
C ASP A 84 -13.33 3.49 -7.06
N GLY A 85 -13.62 4.51 -6.27
CA GLY A 85 -13.78 5.89 -6.74
C GLY A 85 -12.48 6.68 -6.88
N LYS A 86 -11.31 6.06 -6.65
CA LYS A 86 -10.00 6.73 -6.59
C LYS A 86 -9.09 6.44 -7.78
N PHE A 87 -9.57 5.66 -8.75
CA PHE A 87 -8.79 5.39 -9.96
C PHE A 87 -8.56 6.69 -10.73
N PHE A 88 -7.34 6.87 -11.24
CA PHE A 88 -7.06 7.97 -12.14
C PHE A 88 -7.93 7.88 -13.41
N SER A 89 -8.11 9.00 -14.10
CA SER A 89 -8.90 9.06 -15.33
C SER A 89 -8.24 8.24 -16.44
N GLY A 90 -8.99 7.33 -17.08
CA GLY A 90 -8.50 6.45 -18.14
C GLY A 90 -8.50 4.97 -17.75
N PRO A 91 -7.78 4.56 -16.69
CA PRO A 91 -7.82 3.22 -16.10
C PRO A 91 -9.22 2.68 -15.80
N SER A 92 -10.19 3.53 -15.45
CA SER A 92 -11.57 3.12 -15.17
C SER A 92 -12.28 2.45 -16.37
N ASN A 93 -11.81 2.69 -17.60
CA ASN A 93 -12.32 2.05 -18.81
C ASN A 93 -11.73 0.65 -19.07
N PHE A 94 -10.80 0.19 -18.22
CA PHE A 94 -10.18 -1.14 -18.28
C PHE A 94 -10.76 -2.14 -17.27
N ARG A 95 -11.74 -1.72 -16.45
CA ARG A 95 -12.39 -2.56 -15.44
C ARG A 95 -13.45 -3.48 -16.03
#